data_AF-A0A7C6ZNY5-F1
#
_entry.id   AF-A0A7C6ZNY5-F1
#
_cell.length_a   1.000
_cell.length_b   1.000
_cell.length_c   1.000
_cell.angle_alpha   90.00
_cell.angle_beta   90.00
_cell.angle_gamma   90.00
#
_symmetry.space_group_name_H-M   'P 1'
#
loop_
_entity.id
_entity.type
_entity.pdbx_description
1 polymer ?
#
loop_
_entity_poly.entity_id
_entity_poly.type
_entity_poly.pdbx_seq_one_letter_code
_entity_poly.pdbx_strand_id
1 'polypeptide(L)'
;MVHKALGQAVKWGLIARNVADLVDPPRKERKEMKTLPAAEVVRLLNEAQRTGRHALYLMAVTTGLREGEILGLRWSDVDLERGIITVQQSLKKAGKEVVFASVNTSKGVRPVVITQSLVQALKSHKAKQAEERLFYGPAYRDYNLVFTVPGGGPISPPNLLRQFKSLLRKAVLPDIRFHDLRHTHAPLFLAQGVPSQNRLRAPGPLCHQCHYGYL
;
A
#
# COMPACT_ATOMS: atom_id res chain seq x y z
N MET A 1 -9.34 25.09 -9.08
CA MET A 1 -10.49 25.31 -8.19
C MET A 1 -11.21 26.61 -8.57
N VAL A 2 -10.49 27.74 -8.62
CA VAL A 2 -11.02 29.06 -9.03
C VAL A 2 -11.71 29.04 -10.40
N HIS A 3 -11.04 28.59 -11.46
CA HIS A 3 -11.62 28.51 -12.81
C HIS A 3 -12.91 27.67 -12.88
N LYS A 4 -12.99 26.58 -12.10
CA LYS A 4 -14.18 25.72 -12.07
C LYS A 4 -15.34 26.39 -11.32
N ALA A 5 -15.05 27.10 -10.23
CA ALA A 5 -16.04 27.85 -9.47
C ALA A 5 -16.61 29.02 -10.28
N LEU A 6 -15.75 29.80 -10.95
CA LEU A 6 -16.18 30.89 -11.83
C LEU A 6 -16.95 30.38 -13.06
N GLY A 7 -16.52 29.27 -13.67
CA GLY A 7 -17.29 28.62 -14.73
C GLY A 7 -18.69 28.18 -14.28
N GLN A 8 -18.86 27.76 -13.02
CA GLN A 8 -20.17 27.46 -12.46
C GLN A 8 -21.00 28.73 -12.23
N ALA A 9 -20.37 29.82 -11.78
CA ALA A 9 -21.02 31.12 -11.61
C ALA A 9 -21.52 31.70 -12.95
N VAL A 10 -20.79 31.50 -14.06
CA VAL A 10 -21.28 31.86 -15.41
C VAL A 10 -22.53 31.04 -15.75
N LYS A 11 -22.52 29.72 -15.52
CA LYS A 11 -23.69 28.85 -15.79
C LYS A 11 -24.92 29.23 -14.98
N TRP A 12 -24.72 29.76 -13.77
CA TRP A 12 -25.81 30.28 -12.93
C TRP A 12 -26.19 31.72 -13.24
N GLY A 13 -25.54 32.37 -14.22
CA GLY A 13 -25.83 33.76 -14.59
C GLY A 13 -25.38 34.80 -13.55
N LEU A 14 -24.56 34.41 -12.57
CA LEU A 14 -24.07 35.31 -11.51
C LEU A 14 -22.99 36.27 -12.03
N ILE A 15 -22.25 35.85 -13.06
CA ILE A 15 -21.21 36.65 -13.72
C ILE A 15 -21.30 36.42 -15.23
N ALA A 16 -20.98 37.46 -16.01
CA ALA A 16 -21.09 37.41 -17.46
C ALA A 16 -19.99 36.58 -18.15
N ARG A 17 -18.81 36.46 -17.52
CA ARG A 17 -17.67 35.71 -18.07
C ARG A 17 -16.77 35.16 -16.97
N ASN A 18 -16.06 34.09 -17.28
CA ASN A 18 -15.08 33.51 -16.38
C ASN A 18 -13.71 34.20 -16.57
N VAL A 19 -13.33 35.08 -15.65
CA VAL A 19 -12.05 35.80 -15.72
C VAL A 19 -10.81 34.91 -15.65
N ALA A 20 -10.95 33.68 -15.14
CA ALA A 20 -9.84 32.73 -15.12
C ALA A 20 -9.50 32.18 -16.51
N ASP A 21 -10.33 32.39 -17.53
CA ASP A 21 -10.00 32.03 -18.92
C ASP A 21 -8.88 32.93 -19.49
N LEU A 22 -8.60 34.07 -18.85
CA LEU A 22 -7.58 35.04 -19.29
C LEU A 22 -6.19 34.76 -18.72
N VAL A 23 -6.05 33.71 -17.90
CA VAL A 23 -4.80 33.41 -17.19
C VAL A 23 -4.51 31.92 -17.31
N ASP A 24 -3.30 31.60 -17.76
CA ASP A 24 -2.83 30.23 -17.74
C ASP A 24 -2.55 29.78 -16.30
N PRO A 25 -3.06 28.61 -15.88
CA PRO A 25 -2.72 28.08 -14.57
C PRO A 25 -1.21 27.78 -14.51
N PRO A 26 -0.55 28.02 -13.36
CA PRO A 26 0.85 27.69 -13.21
C PRO A 26 1.06 26.20 -13.51
N ARG A 27 2.07 25.89 -14.35
CA ARG A 27 2.41 24.51 -14.70
C ARG A 27 2.78 23.77 -13.43
N LYS A 28 1.92 22.84 -13.02
CA LYS A 28 2.31 21.86 -12.01
C LYS A 28 3.27 20.87 -12.66
N GLU A 29 4.52 20.87 -12.20
CA GLU A 29 5.45 19.80 -12.52
C GLU A 29 4.81 18.46 -12.13
N ARG A 30 4.56 17.62 -13.14
CA ARG A 30 4.11 16.25 -12.90
C ARG A 30 5.34 15.45 -12.51
N LYS A 31 5.48 15.12 -11.23
CA LYS A 31 6.48 14.13 -10.81
C LYS A 31 6.16 12.80 -11.50
N GLU A 32 7.11 12.31 -12.29
CA GLU A 32 7.01 11.00 -12.95
C GLU A 32 6.83 9.90 -11.90
N MET A 33 6.02 8.90 -12.25
CA MET A 33 5.81 7.73 -11.39
C MET A 33 7.07 6.87 -11.41
N LYS A 34 7.56 6.49 -10.23
CA LYS A 34 8.72 5.61 -10.06
C LYS A 34 8.26 4.20 -9.71
N THR A 35 8.51 3.24 -10.59
CA THR A 35 8.26 1.82 -10.31
C THR A 35 9.51 1.16 -9.72
N LEU A 36 9.33 0.22 -8.78
CA LEU A 36 10.44 -0.57 -8.27
C LEU A 36 10.70 -1.78 -9.16
N PRO A 37 11.96 -2.06 -9.54
CA PRO A 37 12.35 -3.34 -10.14
C PRO A 37 12.05 -4.52 -9.20
N ALA A 38 11.92 -5.74 -9.76
CA ALA A 38 11.59 -6.94 -8.98
C ALA A 38 12.54 -7.21 -7.81
N ALA A 39 13.86 -7.03 -8.01
CA ALA A 39 14.85 -7.19 -6.95
C ALA A 39 14.62 -6.19 -5.79
N GLU A 40 14.22 -4.97 -6.11
CA GLU A 40 13.94 -3.93 -5.11
C GLU A 40 12.65 -4.21 -4.33
N VAL A 41 11.64 -4.76 -4.99
CA VAL A 41 10.43 -5.26 -4.34
C VAL A 41 10.76 -6.36 -3.33
N VAL A 42 11.64 -7.30 -3.69
CA VAL A 42 12.07 -8.36 -2.75
C VAL A 42 12.77 -7.75 -1.53
N ARG A 43 13.68 -6.78 -1.72
CA ARG A 43 14.33 -6.06 -0.60
C ARG A 43 13.29 -5.35 0.28
N LEU A 44 12.33 -4.66 -0.33
CA LEU A 44 11.23 -4.00 0.37
C LEU A 44 10.44 -4.97 1.25
N LEU A 45 10.04 -6.11 0.69
CA LEU A 45 9.21 -7.12 1.36
C LEU A 45 9.98 -7.86 2.47
N ASN A 46 11.28 -8.06 2.30
CA ASN A 46 12.16 -8.63 3.32
C ASN A 46 12.30 -7.69 4.53
N GLU A 47 12.50 -6.38 4.32
CA GLU A 47 12.50 -5.42 5.43
C GLU A 47 11.10 -5.28 6.06
N ALA A 48 10.04 -5.39 5.26
CA ALA A 48 8.67 -5.39 5.76
C ALA A 48 8.37 -6.58 6.68
N GLN A 49 8.95 -7.76 6.41
CA GLN A 49 8.88 -8.94 7.28
C GLN A 49 9.40 -8.62 8.68
N ARG A 50 10.58 -7.99 8.77
CA ARG A 50 11.23 -7.65 10.05
C ARG A 50 10.43 -6.65 10.88
N THR A 51 9.65 -5.79 10.23
CA THR A 51 8.80 -4.80 10.91
C THR A 51 7.37 -5.30 11.18
N GLY A 52 7.06 -6.56 10.84
CA GLY A 52 5.73 -7.15 11.00
C GLY A 52 4.66 -6.55 10.07
N ARG A 53 5.06 -5.88 8.99
CA ARG A 53 4.15 -5.23 8.02
C ARG A 53 4.18 -5.88 6.64
N HIS A 54 4.71 -7.10 6.54
CA HIS A 54 4.84 -7.81 5.28
C HIS A 54 3.53 -7.87 4.48
N ALA A 55 2.43 -8.31 5.09
CA ALA A 55 1.13 -8.42 4.42
C ALA A 55 0.62 -7.08 3.85
N LEU A 56 0.87 -5.96 4.56
CA LEU A 56 0.47 -4.62 4.11
C LEU A 56 1.20 -4.22 2.84
N TYR A 57 2.53 -4.35 2.82
CA TYR A 57 3.32 -3.95 1.66
C TYR A 57 3.18 -4.95 0.51
N LEU A 58 3.03 -6.24 0.79
CA LEU A 58 2.72 -7.24 -0.23
C LEU A 58 1.38 -6.91 -0.91
N MET A 59 0.35 -6.54 -0.15
CA MET A 59 -0.92 -6.11 -0.71
C MET A 59 -0.77 -4.86 -1.57
N ALA A 60 -0.06 -3.83 -1.09
CA ALA A 60 0.14 -2.57 -1.81
C ALA A 60 0.84 -2.78 -3.16
N VAL A 61 1.73 -3.76 -3.24
CA VAL A 61 2.52 -4.07 -4.43
C VAL A 61 1.79 -5.00 -5.40
N THR A 62 0.88 -5.86 -4.93
CA THR A 62 0.25 -6.90 -5.76
C THR A 62 -1.18 -6.63 -6.20
N THR A 63 -1.93 -5.83 -5.44
CA THR A 63 -3.39 -5.69 -5.67
C THR A 63 -3.77 -4.46 -6.49
N GLY A 64 -2.84 -3.52 -6.67
CA GLY A 64 -3.15 -2.26 -7.34
C GLY A 64 -4.10 -1.36 -6.54
N LEU A 65 -4.43 -1.67 -5.29
CA LEU A 65 -5.35 -0.88 -4.47
C LEU A 65 -4.75 0.48 -4.09
N ARG A 66 -5.61 1.50 -3.90
CA ARG A 66 -5.21 2.80 -3.38
C ARG A 66 -4.87 2.69 -1.89
N GLU A 67 -3.99 3.58 -1.41
CA GLU A 67 -3.61 3.63 0.01
C GLU A 67 -4.83 3.67 0.95
N GLY A 68 -5.80 4.53 0.68
CA GLY A 68 -7.02 4.62 1.48
C GLY A 68 -7.89 3.36 1.42
N GLU A 69 -7.89 2.64 0.31
CA GLU A 69 -8.63 1.38 0.16
C GLU A 69 -7.97 0.28 0.99
N ILE A 70 -6.64 0.19 0.96
CA ILE A 70 -5.85 -0.76 1.79
C ILE A 70 -6.08 -0.46 3.28
N LEU A 71 -5.97 0.81 3.68
CA LEU A 71 -6.13 1.22 5.08
C LEU A 71 -7.59 1.16 5.58
N GLY A 72 -8.56 1.16 4.66
CA GLY A 72 -9.99 1.03 4.96
C GLY A 72 -10.51 -0.40 4.85
N LEU A 73 -9.69 -1.35 4.38
CA LEU A 73 -10.14 -2.71 4.10
C LEU A 73 -10.51 -3.45 5.38
N ARG A 74 -11.67 -4.12 5.39
CA ARG A 74 -12.14 -4.94 6.51
C ARG A 74 -11.98 -6.42 6.26
N TRP A 75 -11.93 -7.24 7.31
CA TRP A 75 -11.94 -8.69 7.15
C TRP A 75 -13.25 -9.20 6.53
N SER A 76 -14.38 -8.51 6.73
CA SER A 76 -15.64 -8.83 6.05
C SER A 76 -15.58 -8.67 4.53
N ASP A 77 -14.60 -7.91 4.05
CA ASP A 77 -14.42 -7.56 2.64
C ASP A 77 -13.37 -8.48 1.97
N VAL A 78 -12.83 -9.47 2.70
CA VAL A 78 -11.76 -10.38 2.24
C VAL A 78 -12.20 -11.84 2.36
N ASP A 79 -12.35 -12.49 1.21
CA ASP A 79 -12.56 -13.93 1.10
C ASP A 79 -11.21 -14.62 0.86
N LEU A 80 -10.63 -15.18 1.93
CA LEU A 80 -9.34 -15.88 1.88
C LEU A 80 -9.45 -17.29 1.28
N GLU A 81 -10.65 -17.88 1.22
CA GLU A 81 -10.89 -19.19 0.62
C GLU A 81 -10.89 -19.06 -0.90
N ARG A 82 -11.62 -18.07 -1.41
CA ARG A 82 -11.69 -17.77 -2.85
C ARG A 82 -10.54 -16.92 -3.36
N GLY A 83 -9.77 -16.30 -2.47
CA GLY A 83 -8.69 -15.38 -2.85
C GLY A 83 -9.25 -14.11 -3.50
N ILE A 84 -10.30 -13.52 -2.92
CA ILE A 84 -10.99 -12.36 -3.48
C ILE A 84 -11.10 -11.25 -2.43
N ILE A 85 -10.82 -10.01 -2.84
CA ILE A 85 -11.06 -8.80 -2.05
C ILE A 85 -12.13 -7.96 -2.72
N THR A 86 -13.13 -7.51 -1.96
CA THR A 86 -14.19 -6.61 -2.44
C THR A 86 -14.15 -5.30 -1.67
N VAL A 87 -13.54 -4.25 -2.24
CA VAL A 87 -13.32 -3.00 -1.51
C VAL A 87 -14.59 -2.15 -1.41
N GLN A 88 -15.20 -2.12 -0.22
CA GLN A 88 -16.44 -1.37 0.03
C GLN A 88 -16.22 0.05 0.56
N GLN A 89 -15.06 0.32 1.15
CA GLN A 89 -14.76 1.62 1.76
C GLN A 89 -13.30 2.01 1.58
N SER A 90 -13.05 3.31 1.69
CA SER A 90 -11.71 3.89 1.72
C SER A 90 -11.57 4.75 2.97
N LEU A 91 -10.47 4.56 3.70
CA LEU A 91 -10.04 5.46 4.75
C LEU A 91 -9.53 6.76 4.12
N LYS A 92 -9.97 7.89 4.67
CA LYS A 92 -9.51 9.24 4.32
C LYS A 92 -9.18 10.00 5.60
N LYS A 93 -8.27 10.96 5.50
CA LYS A 93 -7.98 11.88 6.59
C LYS A 93 -8.89 13.12 6.46
N ALA A 94 -9.57 13.49 7.52
CA ALA A 94 -10.37 14.71 7.64
C ALA A 94 -9.85 15.52 8.84
N GLY A 95 -8.99 16.50 8.58
CA GLY A 95 -8.34 17.26 9.65
C GLY A 95 -7.45 16.39 10.54
N LYS A 96 -7.77 16.28 11.83
CA LYS A 96 -7.05 15.41 12.79
C LYS A 96 -7.60 13.99 12.85
N GLU A 97 -8.76 13.74 12.25
CA GLU A 97 -9.46 12.47 12.33
C GLU A 97 -9.31 11.64 11.05
N VAL A 98 -9.63 10.36 11.16
CA VAL A 98 -9.77 9.46 10.03
C VAL A 98 -11.23 9.12 9.86
N VAL A 99 -11.70 9.18 8.61
CA VAL A 99 -13.09 8.91 8.23
C VAL A 99 -13.11 7.81 7.19
N PHE A 100 -14.11 6.93 7.27
CA PHE A 100 -14.34 5.90 6.28
C PHE A 100 -15.40 6.40 5.30
N ALA A 101 -15.03 6.52 4.03
CA ALA A 101 -15.94 6.88 2.97
C ALA A 101 -16.29 5.63 2.16
N SER A 102 -17.58 5.38 1.95
CA SER A 102 -18.03 4.36 1.00
C SER A 102 -17.37 4.60 -0.36
N VAL A 103 -16.89 3.54 -0.99
CA VAL A 103 -16.51 3.58 -2.40
C VAL A 103 -17.80 3.45 -3.21
N ASN A 104 -18.67 4.46 -3.13
CA ASN A 104 -19.88 4.54 -3.95
C ASN A 104 -19.45 4.61 -5.41
N THR A 105 -19.70 3.54 -6.15
CA THR A 105 -20.01 3.69 -7.57
C THR A 105 -21.22 2.83 -7.89
N SER A 106 -22.22 3.49 -8.47
CA SER A 106 -23.42 2.98 -9.12
C SER A 106 -23.16 1.96 -10.25
N LYS A 107 -21.96 1.37 -10.33
CA LYS A 107 -21.49 0.42 -11.35
C LYS A 107 -20.86 -0.87 -10.79
N GLY A 108 -21.02 -1.14 -9.50
CA GLY A 108 -20.53 -2.38 -8.88
C GLY A 108 -19.04 -2.32 -8.54
N VAL A 109 -18.69 -2.71 -7.31
CA VAL A 109 -17.30 -2.88 -6.87
C VAL A 109 -16.72 -4.09 -7.60
N ARG A 110 -15.68 -3.88 -8.41
CA ARG A 110 -15.00 -5.01 -9.06
C ARG A 110 -14.21 -5.80 -8.01
N PRO A 111 -14.40 -7.12 -7.89
CA PRO A 111 -13.58 -7.95 -7.02
C PRO A 111 -12.13 -7.95 -7.52
N VAL A 112 -11.19 -7.94 -6.57
CA VAL A 112 -9.76 -8.04 -6.82
C VAL A 112 -9.31 -9.45 -6.45
N VAL A 113 -8.84 -10.20 -7.43
CA VAL A 113 -8.24 -11.53 -7.21
C VAL A 113 -6.86 -11.34 -6.61
N ILE A 114 -6.56 -12.09 -5.54
CA ILE A 114 -5.28 -12.04 -4.84
C ILE A 114 -4.48 -13.33 -5.03
N THR A 115 -3.15 -13.20 -5.02
CA THR A 115 -2.24 -14.33 -5.16
C THR A 115 -2.27 -15.23 -3.92
N GLN A 116 -1.91 -16.50 -4.10
CA GLN A 116 -1.80 -17.43 -2.97
C GLN A 116 -0.79 -16.96 -1.92
N SER A 117 0.30 -16.31 -2.33
CA SER A 117 1.27 -15.70 -1.43
C SER A 117 0.65 -14.62 -0.54
N LEU A 118 -0.23 -13.77 -1.08
CA LEU A 118 -0.95 -12.76 -0.30
C LEU A 118 -1.98 -13.40 0.63
N VAL A 119 -2.69 -14.45 0.20
CA VAL A 119 -3.59 -15.21 1.06
C VAL A 119 -2.85 -15.75 2.29
N GLN A 120 -1.69 -16.37 2.10
CA GLN A 120 -0.89 -16.89 3.22
C GLN A 120 -0.42 -15.77 4.15
N ALA A 121 0.09 -14.67 3.60
CA ALA A 121 0.51 -13.51 4.39
C ALA A 121 -0.66 -12.92 5.21
N LEU A 122 -1.87 -12.87 4.64
CA LEU A 122 -3.07 -12.41 5.34
C LEU A 122 -3.53 -13.39 6.42
N LYS A 123 -3.43 -14.71 6.20
CA LYS A 123 -3.72 -15.72 7.24
C LYS A 123 -2.80 -15.56 8.44
N SER A 124 -1.48 -15.44 8.21
CA SER A 124 -0.51 -15.19 9.28
C SER A 124 -0.76 -13.87 10.01
N HIS A 125 -1.09 -12.81 9.25
CA HIS A 125 -1.43 -11.51 9.82
C HIS A 125 -2.70 -11.56 10.69
N LYS A 126 -3.74 -12.29 10.24
CA LYS A 126 -4.99 -12.49 10.99
C LYS A 126 -4.75 -13.21 12.31
N ALA A 127 -3.91 -14.25 12.32
CA ALA A 127 -3.54 -14.99 13.53
C ALA A 127 -2.85 -14.07 14.55
N LYS A 128 -1.85 -13.31 14.10
CA LYS A 128 -1.16 -12.33 14.95
C LYS A 128 -2.11 -11.27 15.52
N GLN A 129 -3.03 -10.76 14.71
CA GLN A 129 -4.00 -9.77 15.17
C GLN A 129 -4.96 -10.36 16.21
N ALA A 130 -5.28 -11.66 16.13
CA ALA A 130 -6.09 -12.33 17.15
C ALA A 130 -5.35 -12.45 18.49
N GLU A 131 -4.04 -12.72 18.47
CA GLU A 131 -3.18 -12.69 19.66
C GLU A 131 -3.14 -11.28 20.27
N GLU A 132 -2.96 -10.24 19.45
CA GLU A 132 -3.02 -8.85 19.90
C GLU A 132 -4.38 -8.50 20.51
N ARG A 133 -5.48 -8.96 19.90
CA ARG A 133 -6.84 -8.77 20.42
C ARG A 133 -7.00 -9.41 21.80
N LEU A 134 -6.48 -10.61 22.01
CA LEU A 134 -6.52 -11.27 23.31
C LEU A 134 -5.68 -10.51 24.35
N PHE A 135 -4.50 -10.04 23.97
CA PHE A 135 -3.62 -9.27 24.84
C PHE A 135 -4.25 -7.94 25.31
N TYR A 136 -4.89 -7.19 24.41
CA TYR A 136 -5.55 -5.93 24.76
C TYR A 136 -6.92 -6.12 25.43
N GLY A 137 -7.56 -7.29 25.25
CA GLY A 137 -8.84 -7.62 25.86
C GLY A 137 -9.91 -6.55 25.59
N PRO A 138 -10.62 -6.06 26.62
CA PRO A 138 -11.65 -5.02 26.48
C PRO A 138 -11.15 -3.68 25.90
N ALA A 139 -9.85 -3.39 25.99
CA ALA A 139 -9.28 -2.17 25.44
C ALA A 139 -9.06 -2.23 23.92
N TYR A 140 -9.23 -3.41 23.30
CA TYR A 140 -9.08 -3.56 21.86
C TYR A 140 -10.24 -2.89 21.11
N ARG A 141 -9.93 -1.97 20.19
CA ARG A 141 -10.92 -1.26 19.39
C ARG A 141 -11.16 -2.00 18.09
N ASP A 142 -12.26 -2.76 18.00
CA ASP A 142 -12.56 -3.58 16.84
C ASP A 142 -13.30 -2.81 15.74
N TYR A 143 -12.56 -2.28 14.77
CA TYR A 143 -13.10 -1.70 13.53
C TYR A 143 -13.28 -2.73 12.40
N ASN A 144 -13.03 -4.01 12.69
CA ASN A 144 -12.95 -5.09 11.70
C ASN A 144 -11.92 -4.83 10.59
N LEU A 145 -10.93 -3.96 10.80
CA LEU A 145 -9.92 -3.61 9.80
C LEU A 145 -8.85 -4.69 9.66
N VAL A 146 -8.42 -4.93 8.42
CA VAL A 146 -7.31 -5.85 8.11
C VAL A 146 -6.01 -5.30 8.69
N PHE A 147 -5.71 -4.01 8.49
CA PHE A 147 -4.49 -3.40 8.98
C PHE A 147 -4.78 -2.34 10.04
N THR A 148 -4.27 -2.58 11.25
CA THR A 148 -4.49 -1.73 12.42
C THR A 148 -3.17 -1.32 13.06
N VAL A 149 -3.22 -0.28 13.91
CA VAL A 149 -2.20 -0.09 14.94
C VAL A 149 -2.43 -1.07 16.09
N PRO A 150 -1.44 -1.29 16.98
CA PRO A 150 -1.67 -2.05 18.21
C PRO A 150 -2.89 -1.51 18.97
N GLY A 151 -3.76 -2.40 19.45
CA GLY A 151 -5.05 -2.05 20.05
C GLY A 151 -6.20 -1.82 19.06
N GLY A 152 -6.05 -2.24 17.80
CA GLY A 152 -7.15 -2.35 16.81
C GLY A 152 -7.55 -1.06 16.09
N GLY A 153 -6.94 0.07 16.45
CA GLY A 153 -7.25 1.36 15.82
C GLY A 153 -6.79 1.46 14.35
N PRO A 154 -7.36 2.41 13.59
CA PRO A 154 -6.94 2.65 12.21
C PRO A 154 -5.51 3.20 12.12
N ILE A 155 -4.78 2.81 11.07
CA ILE A 155 -3.48 3.40 10.75
C ILE A 155 -3.71 4.74 10.08
N SER A 156 -3.20 5.82 10.70
CA SER A 156 -3.24 7.15 10.11
C SER A 156 -2.36 7.23 8.86
N PRO A 157 -2.83 7.81 7.73
CA PRO A 157 -2.03 7.91 6.49
C PRO A 157 -0.64 8.55 6.67
N PRO A 158 -0.48 9.68 7.40
CA PRO A 158 0.84 10.23 7.70
C PRO A 158 1.76 9.28 8.48
N ASN A 159 1.22 8.44 9.35
CA ASN A 159 2.00 7.46 10.10
C ASN A 159 2.49 6.34 9.17
N LEU A 160 1.60 5.82 8.32
CA LEU A 160 1.98 4.86 7.28
C LEU A 160 3.10 5.44 6.40
N LEU A 161 2.94 6.66 5.89
CA LEU A 161 3.94 7.31 5.04
C LEU A 161 5.28 7.47 5.75
N ARG A 162 5.29 7.91 7.02
CA ARG A 162 6.52 8.01 7.82
C ARG A 162 7.21 6.66 7.97
N GLN A 163 6.45 5.61 8.27
CA GLN A 163 6.97 4.24 8.41
C GLN A 163 7.50 3.72 7.08
N PHE A 164 6.80 3.98 5.98
CA PHE A 164 7.23 3.59 4.64
C PHE A 164 8.54 4.28 4.24
N LYS A 165 8.67 5.59 4.45
CA LYS A 165 9.93 6.31 4.18
C LYS A 165 11.09 5.77 5.02
N SER A 166 10.83 5.38 6.27
CA SER A 166 11.83 4.71 7.11
C SER A 166 12.21 3.34 6.56
N LEU A 167 11.23 2.56 6.09
CA LEU A 167 11.44 1.25 5.47
C LEU A 167 12.28 1.36 4.18
N LEU A 168 11.99 2.32 3.30
CA LEU A 168 12.76 2.56 2.08
C LEU A 168 14.23 2.84 2.39
N ARG A 169 14.52 3.68 3.39
CA ARG A 169 15.90 3.96 3.81
C ARG A 169 16.61 2.72 4.33
N LYS A 170 15.93 1.90 5.15
CA LYS A 170 16.50 0.64 5.67
C LYS A 170 16.77 -0.39 4.57
N ALA A 171 15.88 -0.45 3.58
CA ALA A 171 15.99 -1.35 2.44
C ALA A 171 16.96 -0.83 1.35
N VAL A 172 17.56 0.34 1.55
CA VAL A 172 18.42 1.04 0.58
C VAL A 172 17.71 1.15 -0.78
N LEU A 173 16.51 1.73 -0.74
CA LEU A 173 15.64 1.91 -1.90
C LEU A 173 15.51 3.40 -2.25
N PRO A 174 15.23 3.72 -3.53
CA PRO A 174 14.97 5.10 -3.94
C PRO A 174 13.76 5.69 -3.21
N ASP A 175 13.76 7.02 -3.04
CA ASP A 175 12.62 7.71 -2.47
C ASP A 175 11.44 7.73 -3.46
N ILE A 176 10.43 6.89 -3.18
CA ILE A 176 9.19 6.77 -3.95
C ILE A 176 7.96 7.08 -3.09
N ARG A 177 6.81 7.34 -3.70
CA ARG A 177 5.55 7.51 -2.96
C ARG A 177 4.95 6.14 -2.66
N PHE A 178 4.22 6.02 -1.55
CA PHE A 178 3.50 4.78 -1.24
C PHE A 178 2.52 4.41 -2.36
N HIS A 179 1.86 5.43 -2.94
CA HIS A 179 0.97 5.23 -4.09
C HIS A 179 1.66 4.64 -5.31
N ASP A 180 2.97 4.85 -5.50
CA ASP A 180 3.68 4.33 -6.67
C ASP A 180 3.83 2.79 -6.60
N LEU A 181 3.74 2.18 -5.41
CA LEU A 181 3.81 0.72 -5.22
C LEU A 181 2.75 -0.02 -6.03
N ARG A 182 1.54 0.55 -6.14
CA ARG A 182 0.42 -0.05 -6.87
C ARG A 182 0.65 -0.14 -8.38
N HIS A 183 1.61 0.63 -8.88
CA HIS A 183 2.03 0.65 -10.29
C HIS A 183 3.23 -0.28 -10.53
N THR A 184 3.71 -0.94 -9.49
CA THR A 184 4.73 -1.97 -9.63
C THR A 184 4.05 -3.23 -10.16
N HIS A 185 4.47 -3.72 -11.33
CA HIS A 185 3.95 -4.95 -11.96
C HIS A 185 4.40 -6.23 -11.24
N ALA A 186 4.49 -6.20 -9.91
CA ALA A 186 5.00 -7.29 -9.10
C ALA A 186 4.20 -8.60 -9.16
N PRO A 187 2.87 -8.64 -9.43
CA PRO A 187 2.16 -9.91 -9.59
C PRO A 187 2.81 -10.83 -10.64
N LEU A 188 3.33 -10.26 -11.73
CA LEU A 188 4.00 -11.01 -12.78
C LEU A 188 5.33 -11.62 -12.29
N PHE A 189 6.08 -10.89 -11.47
CA PHE A 189 7.40 -11.31 -11.00
C PHE A 189 7.35 -12.22 -9.76
N LEU A 190 6.37 -12.03 -8.87
CA LEU A 190 6.20 -12.87 -7.67
C LEU A 190 5.60 -14.24 -8.02
N ALA A 191 4.85 -14.35 -9.12
CA ALA A 191 4.37 -15.62 -9.66
C ALA A 191 5.50 -16.50 -10.22
N GLN A 192 6.66 -15.92 -10.59
CA GLN A 192 7.82 -16.65 -11.11
C GLN A 192 8.73 -17.27 -10.02
N GLY A 193 8.20 -17.47 -8.80
CA GLY A 193 8.81 -18.36 -7.82
C GLY A 193 9.93 -17.72 -7.00
N VAL A 194 9.60 -16.74 -6.16
CA VAL A 194 10.44 -16.44 -4.99
C VAL A 194 10.17 -17.52 -3.94
N PRO A 195 11.11 -18.43 -3.63
CA PRO A 195 10.89 -19.48 -2.65
C PRO A 195 10.81 -18.86 -1.25
N SER A 196 9.80 -19.25 -0.47
CA SER A 196 9.52 -18.78 0.89
C SER A 196 10.48 -19.36 1.95
N GLN A 197 11.74 -19.65 1.62
CA GLN A 197 12.71 -20.17 2.59
C GLN A 197 14.09 -19.56 2.35
N ASN A 198 14.36 -18.44 2.99
CA ASN A 198 15.74 -18.03 3.25
C ASN A 198 16.20 -18.64 4.58
N ARG A 199 16.59 -19.93 4.54
CA ARG A 199 17.45 -20.51 5.56
C ARG A 199 18.84 -19.93 5.33
N LEU A 200 19.14 -18.82 6.00
CA LEU A 200 20.47 -18.21 5.98
C LEU A 200 21.49 -19.26 6.46
N ARG A 201 22.23 -19.85 5.53
CA ARG A 201 23.51 -20.49 5.80
C ARG A 201 24.53 -19.36 5.87
N ALA A 202 25.20 -19.22 7.01
CA ALA A 202 26.27 -18.26 7.20
C ALA A 202 27.40 -18.46 6.16
N PRO A 203 28.07 -17.40 5.70
CA PRO A 203 29.27 -17.55 4.89
C PRO A 203 30.40 -18.12 5.75
N GLY A 204 30.80 -19.36 5.45
CA GLY A 204 32.07 -19.95 5.91
C GLY A 204 33.27 -19.35 5.15
N PRO A 205 34.50 -19.54 5.66
CA PRO A 205 35.59 -18.59 5.47
C PRO A 205 36.21 -18.60 4.07
N LEU A 206 36.76 -17.43 3.74
CA LEU A 206 37.59 -17.09 2.58
C LEU A 206 38.65 -18.16 2.31
N CYS A 207 38.65 -18.73 1.11
CA CYS A 207 39.76 -19.51 0.60
C CYS A 207 40.63 -18.62 -0.30
N HIS A 208 41.80 -18.28 0.22
CA HIS A 208 42.95 -17.78 -0.52
C HIS A 208 43.39 -18.80 -1.57
N GLN A 209 43.86 -18.29 -2.72
CA GLN A 209 44.66 -19.01 -3.73
C GLN A 209 43.94 -20.11 -4.51
N CYS A 210 43.45 -19.76 -5.70
CA CYS A 210 43.68 -20.59 -6.89
C CYS A 210 44.13 -19.70 -8.04
N HIS A 211 45.30 -20.06 -8.55
CA HIS A 211 46.13 -19.39 -9.53
C HIS A 211 45.75 -19.86 -10.95
N TYR A 212 46.13 -19.06 -11.94
CA TYR A 212 46.28 -19.38 -13.36
C TYR A 212 45.06 -19.45 -14.30
N GLY A 213 45.07 -18.49 -15.23
CA GLY A 213 45.16 -18.77 -16.65
C GLY A 213 43.99 -18.24 -17.46
N TYR A 214 44.21 -17.21 -18.27
CA TYR A 214 43.86 -17.15 -19.70
C TYR A 214 44.27 -15.78 -20.25
N LEU A 215 45.23 -15.84 -21.18
CA LEU A 215 45.56 -14.94 -22.31
C LEU A 215 45.46 -13.42 -22.10
#